data_AF-A0A814IKH4-F1
#
_entry.id   AF-A0A814IKH4-F1
#
_cell.length_a   1.000
_cell.length_b   1.000
_cell.length_c   1.000
_cell.angle_alpha   90.00
_cell.angle_beta   90.00
_cell.angle_gamma   90.00
#
_symmetry.space_group_name_H-M   'P 1'
#
loop_
_entity.id
_entity.type
_entity.pdbx_description
1 polymer ?
#
loop_
_entity_poly.entity_id
_entity_poly.type
_entity_poly.pdbx_seq_one_letter_code
_entity_poly.pdbx_strand_id
1 'polypeptide(L)'
;MHIIFRVLLIIAVFTIAIYCQGGGGSRGGSRSSRSSRSSRSFSSYRSSRNCTNGTCQQQDTIIGYTIAGSALIIFGIACYQIWWHGRPAHSNAVYIDLPSKELELQESDQFVSGLWSCQYYQYNIWYAPYHFLLVFDSETQKVTGNGSDNVGEYTIEGIYSSRTNRMGLIKTYQKGTGNPIQNLGHDVTIQVVWNSKQHQFEGKWYVRTNKYTGQDKFHLKLEKSYKAME
;
A
#
# COMPACT_ATOMS: atom_id res chain seq x y z
N MET A 1 4.64 3.78 4.82
CA MET A 1 4.33 4.68 5.96
C MET A 1 3.98 6.12 5.55
N HIS A 2 4.59 6.72 4.52
CA HIS A 2 4.33 8.14 4.14
C HIS A 2 2.94 8.47 3.59
N ILE A 3 2.25 7.53 2.93
CA ILE A 3 0.93 7.80 2.33
C ILE A 3 -0.15 7.98 3.40
N ILE A 4 -0.09 7.19 4.48
CA ILE A 4 -1.03 7.27 5.60
C ILE A 4 -0.94 8.65 6.27
N PHE A 5 0.29 9.15 6.50
CA PHE A 5 0.48 10.47 7.08
C PHE A 5 -0.06 11.59 6.18
N ARG A 6 0.09 11.46 4.85
CA ARG A 6 -0.45 12.45 3.90
C ARG A 6 -1.98 12.46 3.87
N VAL A 7 -2.62 11.29 3.91
CA VAL A 7 -4.08 11.18 3.95
C VAL A 7 -4.64 11.74 5.26
N LEU A 8 -4.02 11.40 6.40
CA LEU A 8 -4.42 11.95 7.71
C LEU A 8 -4.22 13.47 7.79
N LEU A 9 -3.14 14.00 7.21
CA LEU A 9 -2.88 15.44 7.14
C LEU A 9 -3.94 16.16 6.29
N ILE A 10 -4.31 15.61 5.13
CA ILE A 10 -5.35 16.18 4.26
C ILE A 10 -6.68 16.20 5.00
N ILE A 11 -7.08 15.10 5.64
CA ILE A 11 -8.32 15.03 6.42
C ILE A 11 -8.31 16.07 7.55
N ALA A 12 -7.20 16.18 8.29
CA ALA A 12 -7.05 17.16 9.37
C ALA A 12 -7.19 18.62 8.85
N VAL A 13 -6.57 18.94 7.72
CA VAL A 13 -6.65 20.28 7.10
C VAL A 13 -8.09 20.58 6.65
N PHE A 14 -8.79 19.63 6.04
CA PHE A 14 -10.19 19.81 5.64
C PHE A 14 -11.12 20.01 6.84
N THR A 15 -10.92 19.27 7.93
CA THR A 15 -11.69 19.48 9.17
C THR A 15 -11.46 20.86 9.79
N ILE A 16 -10.23 21.38 9.75
CA ILE A 16 -9.92 22.73 10.27
C ILE A 16 -10.53 23.82 9.35
N ALA A 17 -10.46 23.64 8.02
CA ALA A 17 -11.02 24.60 7.07
C ALA A 17 -12.54 24.75 7.23
N ILE A 18 -13.26 23.64 7.46
CA ILE A 18 -14.69 23.65 7.77
C ILE A 18 -14.97 24.38 9.09
N TYR A 19 -14.10 24.22 10.09
CA TYR A 19 -14.21 24.90 11.39
C TYR A 19 -14.03 26.43 11.28
N CYS A 20 -13.15 26.89 10.39
CA CYS A 20 -12.82 28.31 10.24
C CYS A 20 -13.84 29.11 9.39
N GLN A 21 -14.67 28.47 8.55
CA GLN A 21 -15.64 29.18 7.71
C GLN A 21 -16.98 29.48 8.41
N GLY A 22 -17.23 28.96 9.62
CA GLY A 22 -18.49 29.14 10.37
C GLY A 22 -18.60 30.42 11.22
N GLY A 23 -17.59 31.30 11.23
CA GLY A 23 -17.50 32.43 12.17
C GLY A 23 -17.33 33.81 11.53
N GLY A 24 -18.22 34.20 10.61
CA GLY A 24 -18.16 35.50 9.94
C GLY A 24 -19.46 36.30 10.04
N GLY A 25 -19.64 37.06 11.13
CA GLY A 25 -20.78 37.98 11.32
C GLY A 25 -20.33 39.43 11.50
N SER A 26 -20.40 40.22 10.43
CA SER A 26 -20.19 41.68 10.39
C SER A 26 -21.39 42.48 10.89
N ARG A 27 -21.14 43.60 11.59
CA ARG A 27 -21.94 44.86 11.74
C ARG A 27 -21.13 45.77 12.68
N GLY A 28 -20.84 47.07 12.48
CA GLY A 28 -21.45 48.14 11.69
C GLY A 28 -21.88 49.28 12.64
N GLY A 29 -21.22 50.44 12.60
CA GLY A 29 -21.85 51.76 12.88
C GLY A 29 -21.67 52.48 14.25
N SER A 30 -20.90 53.58 14.21
CA SER A 30 -21.23 54.96 14.64
C SER A 30 -21.40 55.42 16.11
N ARG A 31 -20.48 56.32 16.51
CA ARG A 31 -20.59 57.64 17.21
C ARG A 31 -21.42 57.83 18.51
N SER A 32 -20.73 58.36 19.53
CA SER A 32 -20.98 59.62 20.29
C SER A 32 -21.17 59.57 21.83
N SER A 33 -20.32 60.35 22.51
CA SER A 33 -20.52 61.19 23.71
C SER A 33 -20.83 60.64 25.13
N ARG A 34 -19.90 61.01 26.03
CA ARG A 34 -20.04 61.64 27.37
C ARG A 34 -20.58 60.87 28.60
N SER A 35 -19.73 60.95 29.64
CA SER A 35 -20.01 61.29 31.06
C SER A 35 -20.04 60.17 32.13
N SER A 36 -19.03 60.26 33.01
CA SER A 36 -19.03 60.20 34.49
C SER A 36 -19.63 59.04 35.32
N ARG A 37 -18.74 58.57 36.23
CA ARG A 37 -18.89 58.22 37.67
C ARG A 37 -19.50 56.87 38.10
N SER A 38 -18.69 56.18 38.94
CA SER A 38 -18.95 55.35 40.14
C SER A 38 -20.34 54.69 40.30
N SER A 39 -20.50 53.43 40.72
CA SER A 39 -19.91 52.78 41.91
C SER A 39 -20.28 51.28 41.92
N ARG A 40 -19.52 50.51 42.71
CA ARG A 40 -19.68 49.09 43.12
C ARG A 40 -21.12 48.60 43.29
N SER A 41 -21.40 47.34 42.91
CA SER A 41 -21.60 46.20 43.85
C SER A 41 -22.06 44.90 43.17
N PHE A 42 -21.71 43.78 43.83
CA PHE A 42 -22.02 42.37 43.60
C PHE A 42 -23.45 42.05 43.13
N SER A 43 -23.61 41.09 42.19
CA SER A 43 -24.46 39.89 42.38
C SER A 43 -24.57 39.05 41.09
N SER A 44 -24.47 37.73 41.28
CA SER A 44 -25.00 36.64 40.46
C SER A 44 -24.37 36.33 39.10
N TYR A 45 -23.64 35.22 39.09
CA TYR A 45 -23.54 34.32 37.94
C TYR A 45 -24.96 33.95 37.47
N ARG A 46 -25.45 34.61 36.43
CA ARG A 46 -26.49 34.09 35.54
C ARG A 46 -25.94 34.18 34.13
N SER A 47 -25.37 33.08 33.65
CA SER A 47 -25.26 32.85 32.22
C SER A 47 -26.69 32.73 31.70
N SER A 48 -27.23 33.86 31.24
CA SER A 48 -28.52 33.95 30.58
C SER A 48 -28.42 33.22 29.24
N ARG A 49 -28.59 31.90 29.25
CA ARG A 49 -28.90 31.12 28.05
C ARG A 49 -30.39 31.32 27.75
N ASN A 50 -30.73 32.47 27.20
CA ASN A 50 -32.00 32.66 26.53
C ASN A 50 -31.92 32.00 25.15
N CYS A 51 -32.16 30.70 25.11
CA CYS A 51 -32.39 29.96 23.88
C CYS A 51 -33.86 30.13 23.48
N THR A 52 -34.16 31.11 22.64
CA THR A 52 -35.43 31.17 21.91
C THR A 52 -35.35 30.28 20.68
N ASN A 53 -36.30 29.35 20.59
CA ASN A 53 -36.61 28.49 19.42
C ASN A 53 -35.63 27.34 19.14
N GLY A 54 -35.85 26.19 19.80
CA GLY A 54 -35.77 24.81 19.25
C GLY A 54 -34.51 24.29 18.53
N THR A 55 -33.51 25.12 18.24
CA THR A 55 -32.43 24.81 17.29
C THR A 55 -31.09 24.54 17.97
N CYS A 56 -30.94 24.86 19.26
CA CYS A 56 -29.68 24.68 19.99
C CYS A 56 -29.32 23.23 20.34
N GLN A 57 -30.26 22.27 20.31
CA GLN A 57 -29.93 20.84 20.50
C GLN A 57 -29.61 20.11 19.19
N GLN A 58 -30.03 20.67 18.05
CA GLN A 58 -29.94 19.97 16.76
C GLN A 58 -28.53 20.03 16.17
N GLN A 59 -27.78 21.12 16.40
CA GLN A 59 -26.41 21.28 15.89
C GLN A 59 -25.41 20.32 16.55
N ASP A 60 -25.43 20.18 17.88
CA ASP A 60 -24.48 19.28 18.59
C ASP A 60 -24.68 17.80 18.20
N THR A 61 -25.93 17.40 17.95
CA THR A 61 -26.27 16.03 17.55
C THR A 61 -25.79 15.73 16.12
N ILE A 62 -25.95 16.66 15.18
CA ILE A 62 -25.47 16.53 13.79
C ILE A 62 -23.94 16.47 13.75
N ILE A 63 -23.25 17.29 14.55
CA ILE A 63 -21.78 17.28 14.66
C ILE A 63 -21.29 15.93 15.19
N GLY A 64 -21.96 15.36 16.20
CA GLY A 64 -21.64 14.04 16.76
C GLY A 64 -21.71 12.91 15.71
N TYR A 65 -22.79 12.86 14.92
CA TYR A 65 -22.93 11.86 13.85
C TYR A 65 -21.87 11.99 12.76
N THR A 66 -21.45 13.22 12.43
CA THR A 66 -20.45 13.46 11.38
C THR A 66 -19.05 12.98 11.82
N ILE A 67 -18.70 13.19 13.09
CA ILE A 67 -17.43 12.73 13.66
C ILE A 67 -17.45 11.20 13.81
N ALA A 68 -18.54 10.63 14.33
CA ALA A 68 -18.67 9.17 14.48
C ALA A 68 -18.64 8.45 13.12
N GLY A 69 -19.35 9.00 12.12
CA GLY A 69 -19.37 8.45 10.77
C GLY A 69 -18.00 8.51 10.09
N SER A 70 -17.27 9.63 10.20
CA SER A 70 -15.92 9.73 9.63
C SER A 70 -14.92 8.80 10.33
N ALA A 71 -15.00 8.64 11.65
CA ALA A 71 -14.15 7.70 12.38
C ALA A 71 -14.38 6.24 11.95
N LEU A 72 -15.63 5.82 11.75
CA LEU A 72 -15.97 4.48 11.28
C LEU A 72 -15.44 4.21 9.86
N ILE A 73 -15.52 5.21 8.95
CA ILE A 73 -14.97 5.09 7.59
C ILE A 73 -13.45 4.94 7.64
N ILE A 74 -12.75 5.77 8.44
CA ILE A 74 -11.29 5.68 8.60
C ILE A 74 -10.89 4.33 9.18
N PHE A 75 -11.61 3.85 10.19
CA PHE A 75 -11.39 2.54 10.78
C PHE A 75 -11.60 1.42 9.76
N GLY A 76 -12.69 1.48 8.98
CA GLY A 76 -12.97 0.53 7.90
C GLY A 76 -11.84 0.48 6.86
N ILE A 77 -11.36 1.64 6.42
CA ILE A 77 -10.22 1.74 5.49
C ILE A 77 -8.95 1.16 6.13
N ALA A 78 -8.66 1.48 7.39
CA ALA A 78 -7.48 0.97 8.09
C ALA A 78 -7.52 -0.56 8.21
N CYS A 79 -8.65 -1.13 8.63
CA CYS A 79 -8.85 -2.58 8.70
C CYS A 79 -8.68 -3.24 7.32
N TYR A 80 -9.24 -2.64 6.26
CA TYR A 80 -9.07 -3.12 4.90
C TYR A 80 -7.60 -3.13 4.49
N GLN A 81 -6.88 -2.03 4.69
CA GLN A 81 -5.45 -1.93 4.35
C GLN A 81 -4.59 -2.96 5.11
N ILE A 82 -4.85 -3.17 6.40
CA ILE A 82 -4.17 -4.18 7.21
C ILE A 82 -4.46 -5.59 6.67
N TRP A 83 -5.70 -5.86 6.26
CA TRP A 83 -6.10 -7.17 5.76
C TRP A 83 -5.44 -7.54 4.43
N TRP A 84 -5.25 -6.56 3.54
CA TRP A 84 -4.59 -6.72 2.24
C TRP A 84 -3.07 -6.63 2.29
N HIS A 85 -2.49 -6.19 3.41
CA HIS A 85 -1.03 -6.09 3.52
C HIS A 85 -0.39 -7.49 3.34
N GLY A 86 0.63 -7.57 2.48
CA GLY A 86 1.32 -8.83 2.19
C GLY A 86 0.52 -9.82 1.36
N ARG A 87 -0.53 -9.36 0.65
CA ARG A 87 -1.27 -10.16 -0.33
C ARG A 87 -1.29 -9.46 -1.68
N PRO A 88 -1.12 -10.20 -2.79
CA PRO A 88 -1.36 -9.62 -4.09
C PRO A 88 -2.86 -9.31 -4.26
N ALA A 89 -3.16 -8.26 -5.03
CA ALA A 89 -4.55 -7.88 -5.33
C ALA A 89 -5.25 -8.92 -6.22
N HIS A 90 -4.47 -9.67 -6.99
CA HIS A 90 -4.94 -10.70 -7.92
C HIS A 90 -4.14 -11.98 -7.71
N SER A 91 -4.76 -13.14 -7.95
CA SER A 91 -4.01 -14.40 -8.05
C SER A 91 -3.04 -14.34 -9.23
N ASN A 92 -2.02 -15.19 -9.24
CA ASN A 92 -1.06 -15.23 -10.35
C ASN A 92 -1.77 -15.49 -11.69
N ALA A 93 -2.81 -16.34 -11.71
CA ALA A 93 -3.58 -16.64 -12.91
C ALA A 93 -4.28 -15.40 -13.47
N VAL A 94 -4.94 -14.61 -12.61
CA VAL A 94 -5.59 -13.37 -13.05
C VAL A 94 -4.54 -12.31 -13.41
N TYR A 95 -3.45 -12.24 -12.65
CA TYR A 95 -2.40 -11.24 -12.85
C TYR A 95 -1.76 -11.33 -14.24
N ILE A 96 -1.43 -12.55 -14.71
CA ILE A 96 -0.78 -12.72 -16.01
C ILE A 96 -1.68 -12.35 -17.20
N ASP A 97 -3.00 -12.30 -17.01
CA ASP A 97 -3.96 -11.92 -18.06
C ASP A 97 -4.32 -10.43 -18.06
N LEU A 98 -3.85 -9.67 -17.07
CA LEU A 98 -4.13 -8.23 -17.03
C LEU A 98 -3.47 -7.52 -18.21
N PRO A 99 -4.18 -6.58 -18.86
CA PRO A 99 -3.63 -5.82 -19.96
C PRO A 99 -2.35 -5.09 -19.52
N SER A 100 -1.30 -5.20 -20.32
CA SER A 100 -0.11 -4.38 -20.13
C SER A 100 -0.37 -3.00 -20.73
N LYS A 101 0.00 -1.94 -19.99
CA LYS A 101 -0.05 -0.56 -20.51
C LYS A 101 1.09 -0.27 -21.49
N GLU A 102 2.16 -1.06 -21.44
CA GLU A 102 3.29 -1.03 -22.37
C GLU A 102 3.18 -2.22 -23.34
N LEU A 103 2.08 -2.28 -24.08
CA LEU A 103 1.96 -3.14 -25.28
C LEU A 103 2.68 -2.45 -26.45
N GLU A 104 3.99 -2.23 -26.32
CA GLU A 104 4.81 -2.12 -27.52
C GLU A 104 5.02 -3.55 -28.03
N LEU A 105 4.72 -3.78 -29.30
CA LEU A 105 5.01 -5.03 -30.01
C LEU A 105 6.51 -5.32 -29.85
N GLN A 106 6.87 -6.11 -28.85
CA GLN A 106 8.23 -6.56 -28.65
C GLN A 106 8.32 -8.02 -29.07
N GLU A 107 9.06 -8.24 -30.16
CA GLU A 107 9.24 -9.53 -30.84
C GLU A 107 10.19 -10.48 -30.11
N SER A 108 10.81 -10.05 -29.00
CA SER A 108 11.80 -10.84 -28.27
C SER A 108 11.15 -11.68 -27.19
N ASP A 109 11.36 -12.99 -27.21
CA ASP A 109 10.99 -13.89 -26.11
C ASP A 109 11.86 -13.61 -24.88
N GLN A 110 11.34 -12.84 -23.92
CA GLN A 110 12.03 -12.56 -22.66
C GLN A 110 12.01 -13.74 -21.67
N PHE A 111 11.24 -14.79 -21.93
CA PHE A 111 11.06 -15.92 -21.02
C PHE A 111 12.07 -17.03 -21.29
N VAL A 112 13.34 -16.73 -21.02
CA VAL A 112 14.47 -17.63 -21.31
C VAL A 112 14.91 -18.39 -20.07
N SER A 113 15.04 -19.71 -20.21
CA SER A 113 15.59 -20.58 -19.17
C SER A 113 17.05 -20.24 -18.87
N GLY A 114 17.42 -20.22 -17.58
CA GLY A 114 18.78 -19.88 -17.18
C GLY A 114 18.92 -19.41 -15.74
N LEU A 115 20.02 -18.73 -15.48
CA LEU A 115 20.33 -18.08 -14.21
C LEU A 115 19.89 -16.62 -14.25
N TRP A 116 19.10 -16.23 -13.26
CA TRP A 116 18.52 -14.91 -13.10
C TRP A 116 18.94 -14.27 -11.79
N SER A 117 19.47 -13.04 -11.85
CA SER A 117 19.73 -12.20 -10.68
C SER A 117 18.42 -11.69 -10.12
N CYS A 118 18.22 -11.78 -8.81
CA CYS A 118 17.07 -11.19 -8.15
C CYS A 118 17.48 -10.20 -7.07
N GLN A 119 16.68 -9.14 -6.95
CA GLN A 119 16.81 -8.11 -5.93
C GLN A 119 15.46 -7.79 -5.33
N TYR A 120 15.40 -7.63 -4.02
CA TYR A 120 14.16 -7.26 -3.34
C TYR A 120 14.40 -6.14 -2.34
N TYR A 121 13.41 -5.25 -2.20
CA TYR A 121 13.46 -4.18 -1.23
C TYR A 121 12.77 -4.62 0.06
N GLN A 122 13.43 -4.48 1.21
CA GLN A 122 12.86 -4.80 2.51
C GLN A 122 13.54 -3.94 3.58
N TYR A 123 12.82 -3.50 4.60
CA TYR A 123 13.37 -2.68 5.70
C TYR A 123 14.14 -1.43 5.22
N ASN A 124 13.63 -0.79 4.16
CA ASN A 124 14.24 0.37 3.50
C ASN A 124 15.62 0.14 2.87
N ILE A 125 16.01 -1.12 2.66
CA ILE A 125 17.27 -1.49 2.01
C ILE A 125 17.02 -2.48 0.86
N TRP A 126 17.90 -2.45 -0.14
CA TRP A 126 17.91 -3.44 -1.21
C TRP A 126 18.74 -4.66 -0.77
N TYR A 127 18.11 -5.83 -0.76
CA TYR A 127 18.75 -7.11 -0.53
C TYR A 127 19.03 -7.76 -1.87
N ALA A 128 20.31 -7.92 -2.21
CA ALA A 128 20.74 -8.47 -3.49
C ALA A 128 22.25 -8.32 -3.77
N PRO A 129 22.76 -8.96 -4.84
CA PRO A 129 22.04 -9.92 -5.71
C PRO A 129 22.00 -11.35 -5.15
N TYR A 130 20.87 -12.03 -5.34
CA TYR A 130 20.73 -13.48 -5.20
C TYR A 130 20.37 -14.09 -6.56
N HIS A 131 20.35 -15.41 -6.68
CA HIS A 131 20.17 -16.08 -7.97
C HIS A 131 19.00 -17.05 -7.95
N PHE A 132 18.17 -16.97 -9.00
CA PHE A 132 17.15 -17.95 -9.34
C PHE A 132 17.62 -18.76 -10.53
N LEU A 133 17.58 -20.07 -10.42
CA LEU A 133 17.60 -20.95 -11.57
C LEU A 133 16.16 -21.11 -12.05
N LEU A 134 15.84 -20.59 -13.24
CA LEU A 134 14.50 -20.66 -13.81
C LEU A 134 14.49 -21.48 -15.09
N VAL A 135 13.51 -22.37 -15.22
CA VAL A 135 13.25 -23.18 -16.40
C VAL A 135 11.83 -22.85 -16.86
N PHE A 136 11.74 -22.28 -18.06
CA PHE A 136 10.49 -21.89 -18.72
C PHE A 136 10.06 -22.97 -19.70
N ASP A 137 8.81 -23.40 -19.58
CA ASP A 137 8.14 -24.31 -20.49
C ASP A 137 7.19 -23.48 -21.39
N SER A 138 7.56 -23.36 -22.66
CA SER A 138 6.82 -22.58 -23.65
C SER A 138 5.50 -23.22 -24.07
N GLU A 139 5.34 -24.54 -23.92
CA GLU A 139 4.11 -25.25 -24.26
C GLU A 139 3.03 -25.00 -23.22
N THR A 140 3.40 -25.05 -21.94
CA THR A 140 2.45 -24.92 -20.83
C THR A 140 2.41 -23.51 -20.21
N GLN A 141 3.31 -22.62 -20.63
CA GLN A 141 3.54 -21.30 -20.02
C GLN A 141 3.77 -21.37 -18.50
N LYS A 142 4.44 -22.44 -18.07
CA LYS A 142 4.85 -22.66 -16.68
C LYS A 142 6.32 -22.38 -16.51
N VAL A 143 6.67 -21.96 -15.31
CA VAL A 143 8.05 -21.76 -14.91
C VAL A 143 8.29 -22.51 -13.62
N THR A 144 9.41 -23.22 -13.58
CA THR A 144 9.90 -23.90 -12.38
C THR A 144 11.30 -23.42 -12.08
N GLY A 145 11.74 -23.61 -10.84
CA GLY A 145 13.07 -23.18 -10.47
C GLY A 145 13.46 -23.50 -9.06
N ASN A 146 14.66 -23.07 -8.70
CA ASN A 146 15.18 -23.15 -7.35
C ASN A 146 16.26 -22.10 -7.12
N GLY A 147 16.71 -22.00 -5.87
CA GLY A 147 17.82 -21.14 -5.49
C GLY A 147 18.03 -21.13 -3.99
N SER A 148 18.89 -20.22 -3.55
CA SER A 148 19.16 -19.97 -2.14
C SER A 148 19.46 -18.48 -1.92
N ASP A 149 19.16 -18.00 -0.71
CA ASP A 149 19.48 -16.65 -0.26
C ASP A 149 19.77 -16.63 1.26
N ASN A 150 19.80 -15.44 1.86
CA ASN A 150 20.04 -15.27 3.29
C ASN A 150 18.90 -15.78 4.19
N VAL A 151 17.71 -16.05 3.65
CA VAL A 151 16.60 -16.67 4.38
C VAL A 151 16.77 -18.19 4.34
N GLY A 152 17.04 -18.77 3.18
CA GLY A 152 17.32 -20.21 3.03
C GLY A 152 17.20 -20.71 1.60
N GLU A 153 17.17 -22.02 1.46
CA GLU A 153 16.94 -22.69 0.17
C GLU A 153 15.45 -22.69 -0.17
N TYR A 154 15.14 -22.63 -1.47
CA TYR A 154 13.77 -22.56 -1.95
C TYR A 154 13.58 -23.20 -3.31
N THR A 155 12.33 -23.59 -3.58
CA THR A 155 11.83 -23.92 -4.92
C THR A 155 10.95 -22.80 -5.45
N ILE A 156 10.78 -22.78 -6.77
CA ILE A 156 9.94 -21.83 -7.48
C ILE A 156 8.98 -22.60 -8.37
N GLU A 157 7.70 -22.25 -8.29
CA GLU A 157 6.68 -22.65 -9.23
C GLU A 157 5.92 -21.41 -9.68
N GLY A 158 5.53 -21.34 -10.94
CA GLY A 158 4.84 -20.18 -11.44
C GLY A 158 4.27 -20.36 -12.84
N ILE A 159 3.65 -19.27 -13.29
CA ILE A 159 3.06 -19.14 -14.62
C ILE A 159 3.44 -17.78 -15.19
N TYR A 160 3.51 -17.72 -16.51
CA TYR A 160 3.83 -16.51 -17.22
C TYR A 160 2.94 -16.35 -18.45
N SER A 161 2.99 -15.19 -19.09
CA SER A 161 2.29 -14.96 -20.35
C SER A 161 3.16 -14.16 -21.29
N SER A 162 3.56 -14.78 -22.41
CA SER A 162 4.27 -14.11 -23.52
C SER A 162 3.41 -13.04 -24.20
N ARG A 163 2.09 -13.04 -23.99
CA ARG A 163 1.18 -12.02 -24.53
C ARG A 163 1.22 -10.72 -23.74
N THR A 164 1.31 -10.81 -22.42
CA THR A 164 1.24 -9.64 -21.52
C THR A 164 2.59 -9.27 -20.93
N ASN A 165 3.61 -10.11 -21.17
CA ASN A 165 4.94 -10.03 -20.60
C ASN A 165 4.94 -9.99 -19.06
N ARG A 166 3.99 -10.71 -18.46
CA ARG A 166 3.82 -10.83 -17.00
C ARG A 166 4.18 -12.22 -16.52
N MET A 167 4.62 -12.28 -15.27
CA MET A 167 4.95 -13.53 -14.60
C MET A 167 4.51 -13.46 -13.13
N GLY A 168 3.90 -14.55 -12.68
CA GLY A 168 3.52 -14.78 -11.29
C GLY A 168 4.22 -16.03 -10.77
N LEU A 169 5.07 -15.86 -9.76
CA LEU A 169 5.83 -16.93 -9.12
C LEU A 169 5.36 -17.15 -7.67
N ILE A 170 5.54 -18.37 -7.21
CA ILE A 170 5.46 -18.79 -5.81
C ILE A 170 6.83 -19.36 -5.46
N LYS A 171 7.51 -18.71 -4.53
CA LYS A 171 8.77 -19.14 -3.96
C LYS A 171 8.49 -19.80 -2.62
N THR A 172 8.80 -21.08 -2.49
CA THR A 172 8.55 -21.86 -1.27
C THR A 172 9.87 -22.17 -0.59
N TYR A 173 10.07 -21.65 0.63
CA TYR A 173 11.28 -21.95 1.39
C TYR A 173 11.24 -23.35 2.00
N GLN A 174 12.37 -24.04 1.96
CA GLN A 174 12.54 -25.35 2.58
C GLN A 174 12.87 -25.18 4.07
N LYS A 175 11.98 -25.64 4.96
CA LYS A 175 12.16 -25.52 6.41
C LYS A 175 13.43 -26.22 6.87
N GLY A 176 14.19 -25.57 7.74
CA GLY A 176 15.45 -26.12 8.28
C GLY A 176 16.71 -25.70 7.52
N THR A 177 16.58 -24.91 6.46
CA THR A 177 17.71 -24.32 5.72
C THR A 177 17.87 -22.83 6.07
N GLY A 178 19.10 -22.31 5.96
CA GLY A 178 19.39 -20.88 6.17
C GLY A 178 19.07 -20.38 7.58
N ASN A 179 18.41 -19.21 7.66
CA ASN A 179 18.13 -18.54 8.92
C ASN A 179 16.83 -19.06 9.57
N PRO A 180 16.87 -19.80 10.69
CA PRO A 180 15.69 -20.41 11.30
C PRO A 180 14.70 -19.41 11.90
N ILE A 181 15.11 -18.15 12.12
CA ILE A 181 14.21 -17.10 12.63
C ILE A 181 13.29 -16.60 11.51
N GLN A 182 13.81 -16.53 10.28
CA GLN A 182 13.09 -16.00 9.12
C GLN A 182 12.47 -17.11 8.26
N ASN A 183 13.19 -18.24 8.09
CA ASN A 183 12.72 -19.38 7.32
C ASN A 183 11.75 -20.24 8.13
N LEU A 184 10.47 -19.89 8.00
CA LEU A 184 9.36 -20.65 8.59
C LEU A 184 8.81 -21.75 7.67
N GLY A 185 9.48 -22.06 6.55
CA GLY A 185 8.96 -22.95 5.52
C GLY A 185 7.72 -22.39 4.82
N HIS A 186 7.78 -21.11 4.45
CA HIS A 186 6.63 -20.34 3.97
C HIS A 186 6.78 -19.94 2.50
N ASP A 187 5.65 -19.51 1.93
CA ASP A 187 5.58 -19.06 0.54
C ASP A 187 5.72 -17.54 0.43
N VAL A 188 6.42 -17.12 -0.63
CA VAL A 188 6.49 -15.73 -1.09
C VAL A 188 5.90 -15.69 -2.50
N THR A 189 4.84 -14.90 -2.68
CA THR A 189 4.30 -14.63 -4.01
C THR A 189 5.07 -13.49 -4.66
N ILE A 190 5.45 -13.64 -5.91
CA ILE A 190 6.18 -12.61 -6.68
C ILE A 190 5.39 -12.35 -7.95
N GLN A 191 5.05 -11.09 -8.23
CA GLN A 191 4.33 -10.68 -9.43
C GLN A 191 5.11 -9.58 -10.13
N VAL A 192 5.55 -9.86 -11.36
CA VAL A 192 6.43 -8.99 -12.14
C VAL A 192 5.98 -8.85 -13.59
N VAL A 193 6.36 -7.73 -14.20
CA VAL A 193 6.15 -7.42 -15.62
C VAL A 193 7.48 -7.04 -16.25
N TRP A 194 7.67 -7.41 -17.51
CA TRP A 194 8.86 -7.06 -18.27
C TRP A 194 8.96 -5.54 -18.47
N ASN A 195 10.11 -4.97 -18.11
CA ASN A 195 10.48 -3.60 -18.40
C ASN A 195 11.48 -3.62 -19.58
N SER A 196 10.99 -3.27 -20.77
CA SER A 196 11.76 -3.28 -22.02
C SER A 196 12.95 -2.32 -21.99
N LYS A 197 12.83 -1.20 -21.28
CA LYS A 197 13.89 -0.17 -21.19
C LYS A 197 15.05 -0.60 -20.33
N GLN A 198 14.77 -1.36 -19.27
CA GLN A 198 15.78 -1.84 -18.33
C GLN A 198 16.24 -3.28 -18.59
N HIS A 199 15.60 -3.97 -19.53
CA HIS A 199 15.84 -5.38 -19.84
C HIS A 199 15.77 -6.27 -18.59
N GLN A 200 14.75 -6.06 -17.76
CA GLN A 200 14.52 -6.82 -16.54
C GLN A 200 13.02 -6.89 -16.23
N PHE A 201 12.63 -7.86 -15.41
CA PHE A 201 11.31 -7.92 -14.82
C PHE A 201 11.25 -7.07 -13.54
N GLU A 202 10.17 -6.30 -13.40
CA GLU A 202 9.93 -5.44 -12.24
C GLU A 202 8.54 -5.68 -11.67
N GLY A 203 8.43 -5.59 -10.34
CA GLY A 203 7.14 -5.73 -9.69
C GLY A 203 7.25 -5.79 -8.20
N LYS A 204 6.52 -6.70 -7.57
CA LYS A 204 6.46 -6.83 -6.12
C LYS A 204 6.55 -8.27 -5.65
N TRP A 205 7.11 -8.43 -4.47
CA TRP A 205 6.99 -9.63 -3.66
C TRP A 205 5.94 -9.41 -2.57
N TYR A 206 5.34 -10.51 -2.11
CA TYR A 206 4.30 -10.54 -1.08
C TYR A 206 4.55 -11.73 -0.16
N VAL A 207 4.57 -11.50 1.14
CA VAL A 207 4.69 -12.56 2.15
C VAL A 207 3.67 -12.36 3.25
N ARG A 208 3.14 -13.48 3.72
CA ARG A 208 2.29 -13.52 4.90
C ARG A 208 2.53 -14.80 5.68
N THR A 209 3.17 -14.66 6.82
CA THR A 209 3.36 -15.71 7.82
C THR A 209 2.63 -15.32 9.10
N ASN A 210 2.66 -16.20 10.11
CA ASN A 210 2.17 -15.88 11.45
C ASN A 210 3.05 -14.85 12.19
N LYS A 211 4.31 -14.66 11.79
CA LYS A 211 5.27 -13.75 12.44
C LYS A 211 5.52 -12.46 11.66
N TYR A 212 5.32 -12.49 10.35
CA TYR A 212 5.68 -11.39 9.47
C TYR A 212 4.72 -11.28 8.29
N THR A 213 4.39 -10.05 7.93
CA THR A 213 3.60 -9.75 6.73
C THR A 213 4.25 -8.56 6.05
N GLY A 214 4.51 -8.69 4.75
CA GLY A 214 5.33 -7.73 4.02
C GLY A 214 5.06 -7.79 2.53
N GLN A 215 5.31 -6.66 1.87
CA GLN A 215 5.33 -6.56 0.43
C GLN A 215 6.18 -5.36 0.04
N ASP A 216 6.96 -5.49 -1.03
CA ASP A 216 7.67 -4.35 -1.60
C ASP A 216 8.20 -4.68 -3.00
N LYS A 217 9.02 -3.78 -3.56
CA LYS A 217 9.63 -3.90 -4.89
C LYS A 217 10.48 -5.15 -5.05
N PHE A 218 10.41 -5.71 -6.24
CA PHE A 218 11.18 -6.88 -6.68
C PHE A 218 11.69 -6.65 -8.10
N HIS A 219 12.96 -6.96 -8.35
CA HIS A 219 13.59 -6.93 -9.67
C HIS A 219 14.19 -8.31 -9.98
N LEU A 220 14.09 -8.71 -11.25
CA LEU A 220 14.63 -9.97 -11.75
C LEU A 220 15.26 -9.76 -13.13
N LYS A 221 16.54 -10.07 -13.27
CA LYS A 221 17.33 -9.80 -14.47
C LYS A 221 18.06 -11.05 -14.94
N LEU A 222 18.00 -11.36 -16.23
CA LEU A 222 18.71 -12.51 -16.79
C LEU A 222 20.22 -12.26 -16.73
N GLU A 223 20.97 -13.20 -16.17
CA GLU A 223 22.43 -13.14 -16.15
C GLU A 223 23.05 -14.09 -17.17
N LYS A 224 22.55 -15.34 -17.22
CA LYS A 224 23.07 -16.37 -18.12
C LYS A 224 21.93 -17.23 -18.63
N SER A 225 21.71 -17.23 -19.94
CA SER A 225 20.78 -18.16 -20.57
C SER A 225 21.39 -19.54 -20.69
N TYR A 226 20.54 -20.56 -20.57
CA TYR A 226 20.87 -21.93 -20.94
C TYR A 226 20.25 -22.19 -22.30
N LYS A 227 21.07 -22.64 -23.25
CA LYS A 227 20.52 -23.24 -24.47
C LYS A 227 19.80 -24.50 -24.03
N ALA A 228 18.59 -24.72 -24.56
CA ALA A 228 17.97 -26.03 -24.48
C ALA A 228 19.00 -27.06 -24.96
N MET A 229 19.32 -28.03 -24.11
CA MET A 229 20.02 -29.21 -24.58
C MET A 229 18.98 -29.98 -25.38
N GLU A 230 18.99 -29.78 -26.71
CA GLU A 230 18.27 -30.61 -27.68
C GLU A 230 18.74 -32.06 -27.61
#